data_AF-A0A847XCV6-F1
#
_entry.id   AF-A0A847XCV6-F1
#
_cell.length_a   1.000
_cell.length_b   1.000
_cell.length_c   1.000
_cell.angle_alpha   90.00
_cell.angle_beta   90.00
_cell.angle_gamma   90.00
#
_symmetry.space_group_name_H-M   'P 1'
#
loop_
_entity.id
_entity.type
_entity.pdbx_description
1 polymer ?
#
loop_
_entity_poly.entity_id
_entity_poly.type
_entity_poly.pdbx_seq_one_letter_code
_entity_poly.pdbx_strand_id
1 'polypeptide(L)'
;MQRLPGDTLEILKLAACIGNRFDLEILAAACNKSSKEIVDCLMPSVNEGLVLTVENQNMLLSSECREVEPSVFEFLHDRVQQAVYSLIPEDEKKKKHLAIGQLLLRDTDYDSLEEKILSIMDHFNRSLELINDSKERTKLAEYNLLAGRKAKASAAYVSALQYFRTGCKLLPEAAWEKSYKLSFDVYLELAQAEYLSTNVKVAEELFNTVIEKVANELERASVYGLKVILYAGVGKYAEAVHTGIHALEKLGIRLPLYPTKADYVKELLLYKWHMRNKRIEDLIHLPEMTDPKQRKIAELLTRLSAVTM
;
A
#
# COMPACT_ATOMS: atom_id res chain seq x y z
N MET A 1 4.39 37.49 4.63
CA MET A 1 4.63 36.86 3.31
C MET A 1 4.89 37.87 2.20
N GLN A 2 4.06 38.90 1.97
CA GLN A 2 4.29 39.92 0.91
C GLN A 2 5.55 40.80 1.07
N ARG A 3 6.30 40.67 2.18
CA ARG A 3 7.56 41.39 2.43
C ARG A 3 8.82 40.54 2.21
N LEU A 4 8.67 39.24 1.93
CA LEU A 4 9.82 38.36 1.72
C LEU A 4 10.42 38.61 0.33
N PRO A 5 11.76 38.48 0.16
CA PRO A 5 12.38 38.46 -1.16
C PRO A 5 11.75 37.41 -2.07
N GLY A 6 11.69 37.68 -3.37
CA GLY A 6 11.10 36.76 -4.36
C GLY A 6 11.75 35.37 -4.32
N ASP A 7 13.08 35.32 -4.24
CA ASP A 7 13.84 34.07 -4.18
C ASP A 7 13.56 33.27 -2.91
N THR A 8 13.43 33.94 -1.76
CA THR A 8 13.01 33.29 -0.50
C THR A 8 11.62 32.68 -0.65
N LEU A 9 10.67 33.44 -1.23
CA LEU A 9 9.31 32.95 -1.39
C LEU A 9 9.24 31.75 -2.34
N GLU A 10 10.01 31.73 -3.43
CA GLU A 10 10.07 30.59 -4.35
C GLU A 10 10.64 29.32 -3.70
N ILE A 11 11.65 29.47 -2.85
CA ILE A 11 12.21 28.35 -2.09
C ILE A 11 11.21 27.86 -1.04
N LEU A 12 10.53 28.77 -0.33
CA LEU A 12 9.47 28.39 0.60
C LEU A 12 8.31 27.67 -0.09
N LYS A 13 7.94 28.06 -1.31
CA LYS A 13 6.93 27.35 -2.11
C LYS A 13 7.32 25.90 -2.36
N LEU A 14 8.59 25.64 -2.71
CA LEU A 14 9.07 24.28 -2.90
C LEU A 14 9.15 23.51 -1.58
N ALA A 15 9.64 24.13 -0.51
CA ALA A 15 9.65 23.56 0.83
C ALA A 15 8.23 23.19 1.30
N ALA A 16 7.24 24.05 1.03
CA ALA A 16 5.86 23.81 1.36
C ALA A 16 5.26 22.61 0.59
N CYS A 17 5.77 22.29 -0.61
CA CYS A 17 5.43 21.05 -1.32
C CYS A 17 6.04 19.80 -0.68
N ILE A 18 7.22 19.91 -0.05
CA ILE A 18 7.90 18.80 0.64
C ILE A 18 7.19 18.46 1.96
N GLY A 19 6.86 19.47 2.77
CA GLY A 19 6.12 19.29 4.02
C GLY A 19 6.42 20.35 5.06
N ASN A 20 5.91 20.15 6.29
CA ASN A 20 6.20 21.06 7.41
C ASN A 20 7.69 21.05 7.79
N ARG A 21 8.29 19.85 7.78
CA ARG A 21 9.72 19.61 7.99
C ARG A 21 10.36 19.17 6.69
N PHE A 22 11.47 19.77 6.31
CA PHE A 22 12.13 19.53 5.02
C PHE A 22 13.65 19.54 5.14
N ASP A 23 14.28 18.64 4.40
CA ASP A 23 15.72 18.45 4.35
C ASP A 23 16.37 19.43 3.37
N LEU A 24 17.52 19.98 3.76
CA LEU A 24 18.28 20.95 2.98
C LEU A 24 18.79 20.34 1.66
N GLU A 25 19.27 19.10 1.67
CA GLU A 25 19.81 18.44 0.49
C GLU A 25 18.72 18.19 -0.55
N ILE A 26 17.54 17.72 -0.10
CA ILE A 26 16.38 17.52 -0.98
C ILE A 26 15.95 18.85 -1.60
N LEU A 27 15.87 19.91 -0.80
CA LEU A 27 15.45 21.24 -1.26
C LEU A 27 16.47 21.87 -2.23
N ALA A 28 17.77 21.71 -1.95
CA ALA A 28 18.87 22.16 -2.80
C ALA A 28 18.85 21.44 -4.15
N ALA A 29 18.72 20.12 -4.13
CA ALA A 29 18.70 19.31 -5.33
C ALA A 29 17.44 19.60 -6.18
N ALA A 30 16.27 19.81 -5.56
CA ALA A 30 15.05 20.16 -6.28
C ALA A 30 15.07 21.59 -6.87
N CYS A 31 15.84 22.51 -6.28
CA CYS A 31 16.08 23.86 -6.82
C CYS A 31 17.26 23.93 -7.80
N ASN A 32 18.06 22.87 -7.94
CA ASN A 32 19.35 22.88 -8.63
C ASN A 32 20.27 24.01 -8.14
N LYS A 33 20.34 24.19 -6.82
CA LYS A 33 21.19 25.17 -6.12
C LYS A 33 22.08 24.44 -5.11
N SER A 34 23.17 25.07 -4.67
CA SER A 34 23.97 24.57 -3.55
C SER A 34 23.25 24.75 -2.21
N SER A 35 23.60 23.92 -1.22
CA SER A 35 23.06 24.02 0.15
C SER A 35 23.22 25.43 0.73
N LYS A 36 24.40 26.03 0.54
CA LYS A 36 24.69 27.41 0.96
C LYS A 36 23.74 28.43 0.34
N GLU A 37 23.49 28.36 -0.97
CA GLU A 37 22.55 29.27 -1.64
C GLU A 37 21.12 29.11 -1.12
N ILE A 38 20.71 27.89 -0.76
CA ILE A 38 19.39 27.65 -0.15
C ILE A 38 19.33 28.25 1.26
N VAL A 39 20.37 28.05 2.08
CA VAL A 39 20.46 28.64 3.42
C VAL A 39 20.37 30.16 3.32
N ASP A 40 21.18 30.79 2.47
CA ASP A 40 21.18 32.24 2.25
C ASP A 40 19.78 32.76 1.85
N CYS A 41 19.07 32.01 1.00
CA CYS A 41 17.71 32.36 0.61
C CYS A 41 16.66 32.11 1.71
N LEU A 42 16.87 31.15 2.61
CA LEU A 42 15.96 30.85 3.72
C LEU A 42 16.15 31.81 4.91
N MET A 43 17.34 32.39 5.09
CA MET A 43 17.64 33.27 6.22
C MET A 43 16.63 34.41 6.44
N PRO A 44 16.12 35.11 5.41
CA PRO A 44 15.05 36.11 5.61
C PRO A 44 13.79 35.53 6.26
N SER A 45 13.41 34.29 5.93
CA SER A 45 12.25 33.62 6.52
C SER A 45 12.50 33.13 7.95
N VAL A 46 13.75 32.78 8.27
CA VAL A 46 14.18 32.44 9.64
C VAL A 46 14.16 33.69 10.53
N ASN A 47 14.69 34.81 10.04
CA ASN A 47 14.70 36.09 10.76
C ASN A 47 13.29 36.63 11.04
N GLU A 48 12.34 36.37 10.15
CA GLU A 48 10.92 36.71 10.32
C GLU A 48 10.15 35.67 11.18
N GLY A 49 10.83 34.62 11.68
CA GLY A 49 10.24 33.59 12.53
C GLY A 49 9.25 32.66 11.80
N LEU A 50 9.32 32.56 10.48
CA LEU A 50 8.43 31.71 9.69
C LEU A 50 8.96 30.27 9.55
N VAL A 51 10.29 30.13 9.59
CA VAL A 51 11.02 28.85 9.48
C VAL A 51 12.01 28.77 10.64
N LEU A 52 12.14 27.57 11.20
CA LEU A 52 13.08 27.23 12.26
C LEU A 52 14.14 26.28 11.72
N THR A 53 15.35 26.37 12.26
CA THR A 53 16.40 25.38 12.06
C THR A 53 16.24 24.28 13.11
N VAL A 54 16.14 23.03 12.68
CA VAL A 54 16.08 21.90 13.61
C VAL A 54 17.51 21.45 13.92
N GLU A 55 17.98 21.71 15.14
CA GLU A 55 19.28 21.22 15.58
C GLU A 55 19.27 19.68 15.66
N ASN A 56 20.31 19.07 15.11
CA ASN A 56 20.46 17.63 15.11
C ASN A 56 20.90 17.20 16.52
N GLN A 57 20.12 16.38 17.25
CA GLN A 57 20.43 15.99 18.64
C GLN A 57 21.79 15.28 18.80
N ASN A 58 22.37 14.76 17.72
CA ASN A 58 23.74 14.21 17.70
C ASN A 58 24.85 15.27 17.80
N MET A 59 24.54 16.58 17.76
CA MET A 59 25.50 17.69 17.80
C MET A 59 26.05 18.02 19.20
N LEU A 60 25.36 17.65 20.28
CA LEU A 60 25.81 18.01 21.64
C LEU A 60 27.06 17.21 22.11
N LEU A 61 27.55 16.26 21.30
CA LEU A 61 28.65 15.36 21.64
C LEU A 61 29.98 15.67 20.92
N SER A 62 30.03 16.62 20.00
CA SER A 62 31.27 16.97 19.28
C SER A 62 31.71 18.39 19.59
N SER A 63 32.80 18.52 20.34
CA SER A 63 33.42 19.75 20.83
C SER A 63 34.18 20.57 19.77
N GLU A 64 33.78 20.51 18.50
CA GLU A 64 34.37 21.29 17.42
C GLU A 64 33.26 22.05 16.69
N CYS A 65 33.08 23.33 17.05
CA CYS A 65 32.22 24.27 16.35
C CYS A 65 32.77 24.56 14.94
N ARG A 66 32.48 23.69 13.97
CA ARG A 66 32.43 24.11 12.56
C ARG A 66 31.11 24.83 12.34
N GLU A 67 31.09 25.87 11.50
CA GLU A 67 29.85 26.42 10.94
C GLU A 67 29.17 25.30 10.12
N VAL A 68 28.43 24.43 10.80
CA VAL A 68 27.70 23.33 10.17
C VAL A 68 26.35 23.89 9.76
N GLU A 69 26.09 23.94 8.46
CA GLU A 69 24.79 24.34 7.94
C GLU A 69 23.69 23.41 8.51
N PRO A 70 22.55 23.96 8.96
CA PRO A 70 21.46 23.15 9.47
C PRO A 70 20.96 22.20 8.38
N SER A 71 20.94 20.91 8.66
CA SER A 71 20.53 19.90 7.66
C SER A 71 19.02 19.84 7.46
N VAL A 72 18.24 20.29 8.46
CA VAL A 72 16.78 20.22 8.44
C VAL A 72 16.17 21.52 8.92
N PHE A 73 15.15 21.95 8.19
CA PHE A 73 14.33 23.11 8.51
C PHE A 73 12.88 22.70 8.76
N GLU A 74 12.16 23.54 9.47
CA GLU A 74 10.75 23.32 9.77
C GLU A 74 9.99 24.64 9.72
N PHE A 75 8.81 24.67 9.10
CA PHE A 75 7.93 25.83 9.24
C PHE A 75 7.49 25.94 10.70
N LEU A 76 7.46 27.17 11.25
CA LEU A 76 7.07 27.40 12.64
C LEU A 76 5.72 26.73 12.97
N HIS A 77 4.78 26.76 12.02
CA HIS A 77 3.49 26.10 12.12
C HIS A 77 3.01 25.59 10.76
N ASP A 78 2.21 24.52 10.78
CA ASP A 78 1.50 23.98 9.59
C ASP A 78 0.72 25.06 8.83
N ARG A 79 0.16 26.06 9.54
CA ARG A 79 -0.57 27.17 8.90
C ARG A 79 0.33 28.05 8.03
N VAL A 80 1.60 28.21 8.38
CA VAL A 80 2.57 28.95 7.57
C VAL A 80 2.84 28.16 6.30
N GLN A 81 3.11 26.85 6.42
CA GLN A 81 3.30 25.94 5.30
C GLN A 81 2.08 25.95 4.36
N GLN A 82 0.86 25.82 4.89
CA GLN A 82 -0.38 25.86 4.11
C GLN A 82 -0.59 27.21 3.41
N ALA A 83 -0.31 28.32 4.09
CA ALA A 83 -0.41 29.64 3.50
C ALA A 83 0.58 29.81 2.33
N VAL A 84 1.84 29.38 2.48
CA VAL A 84 2.80 29.40 1.37
C VAL A 84 2.35 28.47 0.23
N TYR A 85 1.94 27.25 0.55
CA TYR A 85 1.47 26.27 -0.44
C TYR A 85 0.28 26.80 -1.25
N SER A 86 -0.63 27.54 -0.61
CA SER A 86 -1.80 28.14 -1.27
C SER A 86 -1.47 29.23 -2.29
N LEU A 87 -0.27 29.82 -2.23
CA LEU A 87 0.20 30.82 -3.20
C LEU A 87 0.66 30.20 -4.53
N ILE A 88 0.78 28.88 -4.61
CA ILE A 88 1.25 28.17 -5.79
C ILE A 88 0.04 27.85 -6.69
N PRO A 89 0.04 28.25 -7.97
CA PRO A 89 -0.96 27.80 -8.94
C PRO A 89 -1.01 26.28 -9.04
N GLU A 90 -2.19 25.69 -9.26
CA GLU A 90 -2.36 24.22 -9.27
C GLU A 90 -1.46 23.51 -10.29
N ASP A 91 -1.28 24.07 -11.49
CA ASP A 91 -0.39 23.48 -12.50
C ASP A 91 1.09 23.53 -12.09
N GLU A 92 1.49 24.55 -11.33
CA GLU A 92 2.83 24.64 -10.77
C GLU A 92 3.03 23.67 -9.60
N LYS A 93 2.00 23.47 -8.76
CA LYS A 93 2.04 22.44 -7.70
C LYS A 93 2.30 21.07 -8.31
N LYS A 94 1.58 20.70 -9.37
CA LYS A 94 1.77 19.42 -10.08
C LYS A 94 3.21 19.26 -10.56
N LYS A 95 3.78 20.28 -11.19
CA LYS A 95 5.19 20.27 -11.67
C LYS A 95 6.18 20.12 -10.53
N LYS A 96 6.01 20.87 -9.43
CA LYS A 96 6.87 20.78 -8.25
C LYS A 96 6.78 19.40 -7.59
N HIS A 97 5.57 18.86 -7.41
CA HIS A 97 5.39 17.51 -6.87
C HIS A 97 6.02 16.44 -7.77
N LEU A 98 5.89 16.54 -9.10
CA LEU A 98 6.56 15.61 -10.01
C LEU A 98 8.08 15.64 -9.83
N ALA A 99 8.68 16.83 -9.84
CA ALA A 99 10.12 17.00 -9.68
C ALA A 99 10.63 16.43 -8.34
N ILE A 100 9.92 16.71 -7.23
CA ILE A 100 10.28 16.16 -5.92
C ILE A 100 10.14 14.64 -5.91
N GLY A 101 9.04 14.08 -6.45
CA GLY A 101 8.83 12.63 -6.51
C GLY A 101 9.94 11.92 -7.30
N GLN A 102 10.33 12.48 -8.44
CA GLN A 102 11.43 11.96 -9.27
C GLN A 102 12.78 12.03 -8.55
N LEU A 103 13.06 13.13 -7.84
CA LEU A 103 14.26 13.29 -7.04
C LEU A 103 14.32 12.22 -5.93
N LEU A 104 13.27 12.13 -5.12
CA LEU A 104 13.21 11.17 -4.00
C LEU A 104 13.34 9.73 -4.49
N LEU A 105 12.71 9.39 -5.63
CA LEU A 105 12.81 8.04 -6.19
C LEU A 105 14.22 7.73 -6.71
N ARG A 106 14.90 8.70 -7.33
CA ARG A 106 16.27 8.53 -7.84
C ARG A 106 17.29 8.36 -6.72
N ASP A 107 17.11 9.10 -5.63
CA ASP A 107 18.06 9.13 -4.50
C ASP A 107 17.74 8.04 -3.45
N THR A 108 16.74 7.20 -3.72
CA THR A 108 16.36 6.06 -2.88
C THR A 108 16.89 4.77 -3.48
N ASP A 109 17.73 4.08 -2.73
CA ASP A 109 18.21 2.74 -3.06
C ASP A 109 17.12 1.68 -2.86
N TYR A 110 17.36 0.49 -3.41
CA TYR A 110 16.36 -0.59 -3.41
C TYR A 110 15.95 -1.01 -1.98
N ASP A 111 16.90 -1.04 -1.04
CA ASP A 111 16.66 -1.52 0.31
C ASP A 111 15.86 -0.51 1.15
N SER A 112 16.00 0.79 0.89
CA SER A 112 15.21 1.84 1.58
C SER A 112 13.92 2.24 0.86
N LEU A 113 13.65 1.68 -0.33
CA LEU A 113 12.46 2.00 -1.12
C LEU A 113 11.17 1.75 -0.34
N GLU A 114 11.04 0.59 0.30
CA GLU A 114 9.83 0.27 1.06
C GLU A 114 9.63 1.24 2.23
N GLU A 115 10.70 1.76 2.83
CA GLU A 115 10.62 2.75 3.91
C GLU A 115 10.03 4.08 3.42
N LYS A 116 10.52 4.55 2.27
CA LYS A 116 10.19 5.87 1.70
C LYS A 116 9.01 5.87 0.71
N ILE A 117 8.47 4.70 0.35
CA ILE A 117 7.49 4.58 -0.74
C ILE A 117 6.25 5.47 -0.57
N LEU A 118 5.79 5.66 0.67
CA LEU A 118 4.60 6.47 0.95
C LEU A 118 4.82 7.94 0.59
N SER A 119 5.93 8.53 1.05
CA SER A 119 6.24 9.93 0.75
C SER A 119 6.50 10.14 -0.74
N ILE A 120 7.22 9.22 -1.38
CA ILE A 120 7.45 9.26 -2.83
C ILE A 120 6.11 9.23 -3.59
N MET A 121 5.21 8.31 -3.24
CA MET A 121 3.92 8.18 -3.92
C MET A 121 2.98 9.37 -3.64
N ASP A 122 3.06 10.01 -2.48
CA ASP A 122 2.27 11.23 -2.20
C ASP A 122 2.62 12.39 -3.15
N HIS A 123 3.85 12.45 -3.64
CA HIS A 123 4.28 13.40 -4.66
C HIS A 123 3.81 12.99 -6.06
N PHE A 124 4.03 11.75 -6.47
CA PHE A 124 3.57 11.28 -7.79
C PHE A 124 2.04 11.33 -7.92
N ASN A 125 1.30 10.95 -6.88
CA ASN A 125 -0.16 10.91 -6.91
C ASN A 125 -0.80 12.30 -7.05
N ARG A 126 -0.10 13.36 -6.67
CA ARG A 126 -0.51 14.77 -6.89
C ARG A 126 -0.13 15.30 -8.27
N SER A 127 0.64 14.56 -9.05
CA SER A 127 1.19 14.99 -10.35
C SER A 127 0.87 14.05 -11.51
N LEU A 128 0.00 13.06 -11.31
CA LEU A 128 -0.32 12.01 -12.29
C LEU A 128 -0.74 12.51 -13.67
N GLU A 129 -1.40 13.67 -13.74
CA GLU A 129 -1.85 14.28 -15.01
C GLU A 129 -0.69 14.66 -15.92
N LEU A 130 0.51 14.86 -15.37
CA LEU A 130 1.71 15.16 -16.14
C LEU A 130 2.40 13.88 -16.66
N ILE A 131 1.94 12.70 -16.26
CA ILE A 131 2.58 11.41 -16.50
C ILE A 131 1.81 10.64 -17.57
N ASN A 132 2.29 10.76 -18.81
CA ASN A 132 1.64 10.22 -19.99
C ASN A 132 2.28 8.92 -20.50
N ASP A 133 3.55 8.66 -20.18
CA ASP A 133 4.22 7.44 -20.65
C ASP A 133 3.62 6.19 -20.00
N SER A 134 3.19 5.24 -20.84
CA SER A 134 2.49 4.04 -20.37
C SER A 134 3.36 3.14 -19.49
N LYS A 135 4.68 3.12 -19.71
CA LYS A 135 5.58 2.29 -18.89
C LYS A 135 5.79 2.93 -17.53
N GLU A 136 6.02 4.24 -17.49
CA GLU A 136 6.13 5.01 -16.25
C GLU A 136 4.85 4.88 -15.42
N ARG A 137 3.67 5.03 -16.04
CA ARG A 137 2.38 4.83 -15.36
C ARG A 137 2.25 3.43 -14.76
N THR A 138 2.62 2.39 -15.51
CA THR A 138 2.58 1.01 -15.01
C THR A 138 3.53 0.83 -13.82
N LYS A 139 4.73 1.42 -13.88
CA LYS A 139 5.69 1.40 -12.77
C LYS A 139 5.15 2.10 -11.52
N LEU A 140 4.51 3.26 -11.69
CA LEU A 140 3.85 3.97 -10.59
C LEU A 140 2.65 3.20 -10.03
N ALA A 141 1.97 2.38 -10.84
CA ALA A 141 0.95 1.46 -10.33
C ALA A 141 1.55 0.38 -9.42
N GLU A 142 2.72 -0.18 -9.76
CA GLU A 142 3.46 -1.10 -8.88
C GLU A 142 3.87 -0.44 -7.56
N TYR A 143 4.34 0.81 -7.62
CA TYR A 143 4.71 1.56 -6.42
C TYR A 143 3.52 1.95 -5.57
N ASN A 144 2.38 2.29 -6.18
CA ASN A 144 1.13 2.50 -5.45
C ASN A 144 0.60 1.20 -4.80
N LEU A 145 0.78 0.03 -5.43
CA LEU A 145 0.49 -1.26 -4.80
C LEU A 145 1.35 -1.47 -3.55
N LEU A 146 2.65 -1.20 -3.63
CA LEU A 146 3.57 -1.30 -2.49
C LEU A 146 3.20 -0.31 -1.37
N ALA A 147 2.97 0.95 -1.71
CA ALA A 147 2.52 1.99 -0.78
C ALA A 147 1.20 1.61 -0.09
N GLY A 148 0.22 1.15 -0.85
CA GLY A 148 -1.07 0.72 -0.32
C GLY A 148 -0.94 -0.47 0.64
N ARG A 149 -0.13 -1.46 0.30
CA ARG A 149 0.14 -2.63 1.18
C ARG A 149 0.78 -2.19 2.49
N LYS A 150 1.77 -1.30 2.42
CA LYS A 150 2.42 -0.74 3.61
C LYS A 150 1.44 0.04 4.49
N ALA A 151 0.66 0.94 3.90
CA ALA A 151 -0.36 1.69 4.63
C ALA A 151 -1.41 0.76 5.28
N LYS A 152 -1.85 -0.28 4.56
CA LYS A 152 -2.78 -1.28 5.07
C LYS A 152 -2.19 -2.06 6.27
N ALA A 153 -0.92 -2.44 6.19
CA ALA A 153 -0.21 -3.14 7.27
C ALA A 153 -0.11 -2.31 8.55
N SER A 154 -0.03 -0.98 8.43
CA SER A 154 -0.10 -0.03 9.54
C SER A 154 -1.53 0.37 9.95
N ALA A 155 -2.56 -0.34 9.47
CA ALA A 155 -3.98 -0.04 9.67
C ALA A 155 -4.44 1.36 9.18
N ALA A 156 -3.67 2.02 8.32
CA ALA A 156 -4.03 3.28 7.69
C ALA A 156 -4.91 3.04 6.43
N TYR A 157 -6.10 2.47 6.64
CA TYR A 157 -6.95 1.99 5.54
C TYR A 157 -7.40 3.07 4.56
N VAL A 158 -7.66 4.29 5.03
CA VAL A 158 -8.02 5.43 4.16
C VAL A 158 -6.89 5.77 3.19
N SER A 159 -5.64 5.80 3.69
CA SER A 159 -4.47 6.05 2.85
C SER A 159 -4.23 4.88 1.89
N ALA A 160 -4.36 3.63 2.38
CA ALA A 160 -4.25 2.44 1.54
C ALA A 160 -5.22 2.47 0.35
N LEU A 161 -6.49 2.84 0.60
CA LEU A 161 -7.49 3.03 -0.44
C LEU A 161 -7.07 4.07 -1.49
N GLN A 162 -6.51 5.19 -1.07
CA GLN A 162 -6.05 6.23 -2.00
C GLN A 162 -4.93 5.69 -2.91
N TYR A 163 -3.95 4.97 -2.37
CA TYR A 163 -2.89 4.37 -3.17
C TYR A 163 -3.44 3.29 -4.12
N PHE A 164 -4.26 2.35 -3.64
CA PHE A 164 -4.80 1.29 -4.49
C PHE A 164 -5.70 1.83 -5.62
N ARG A 165 -6.59 2.80 -5.32
CA ARG A 165 -7.40 3.47 -6.35
C ARG A 165 -6.54 4.18 -7.38
N THR A 166 -5.44 4.79 -6.95
CA THR A 166 -4.48 5.43 -7.85
C THR A 166 -3.74 4.40 -8.71
N GLY A 167 -3.31 3.29 -8.12
CA GLY A 167 -2.77 2.14 -8.85
C GLY A 167 -3.72 1.66 -9.95
N CYS A 168 -5.01 1.48 -9.63
CA CYS A 168 -6.04 1.13 -10.63
C CYS A 168 -6.13 2.14 -11.78
N LYS A 169 -6.10 3.45 -11.50
CA LYS A 169 -6.16 4.51 -12.52
C LYS A 169 -4.94 4.54 -13.44
N LEU A 170 -3.81 4.02 -12.97
CA LEU A 170 -2.55 4.02 -13.70
C LEU A 170 -2.37 2.78 -14.58
N LEU A 171 -3.14 1.73 -14.34
CA LEU A 171 -3.16 0.55 -15.18
C LEU A 171 -3.62 0.89 -16.62
N PRO A 172 -3.01 0.29 -17.67
CA PRO A 172 -3.44 0.48 -19.04
C PRO A 172 -4.83 -0.15 -19.31
N GLU A 173 -5.52 0.25 -20.38
CA GLU A 173 -6.86 -0.29 -20.70
C GLU A 173 -6.88 -1.83 -20.83
N ALA A 174 -5.83 -2.42 -21.41
CA ALA A 174 -5.65 -3.87 -21.52
C ALA A 174 -4.81 -4.47 -20.37
N ALA A 175 -4.89 -3.92 -19.16
CA ALA A 175 -4.01 -4.31 -18.05
C ALA A 175 -4.15 -5.78 -17.63
N TRP A 176 -5.36 -6.35 -17.70
CA TRP A 176 -5.55 -7.77 -17.38
C TRP A 176 -4.83 -8.71 -18.36
N GLU A 177 -4.56 -8.26 -19.59
CA GLU A 177 -3.80 -9.03 -20.59
C GLU A 177 -2.29 -8.73 -20.52
N LYS A 178 -1.93 -7.45 -20.43
CA LYS A 178 -0.52 -7.00 -20.50
C LYS A 178 0.21 -7.02 -19.16
N SER A 179 -0.53 -6.93 -18.06
CA SER A 179 -0.02 -6.77 -16.70
C SER A 179 -0.90 -7.53 -15.71
N TYR A 180 -1.22 -8.79 -16.03
CA TYR A 180 -2.16 -9.63 -15.27
C TYR A 180 -1.87 -9.64 -13.77
N LYS A 181 -0.62 -9.97 -13.38
CA LYS A 181 -0.21 -10.08 -11.98
C LYS A 181 -0.46 -8.80 -11.19
N LEU A 182 -0.06 -7.65 -11.77
CA LEU A 182 -0.23 -6.34 -11.16
C LEU A 182 -1.71 -5.97 -11.05
N SER A 183 -2.49 -6.22 -12.10
CA SER A 183 -3.94 -5.96 -12.11
C SER A 183 -4.65 -6.80 -11.06
N PHE A 184 -4.36 -8.10 -11.01
CA PHE A 184 -4.89 -9.01 -10.01
C PHE A 184 -4.58 -8.51 -8.59
N ASP A 185 -3.31 -8.22 -8.31
CA ASP A 185 -2.87 -7.78 -6.99
C ASP A 185 -3.52 -6.44 -6.58
N VAL A 186 -3.51 -5.43 -7.45
CA VAL A 186 -4.09 -4.11 -7.14
C VAL A 186 -5.60 -4.19 -6.91
N TYR A 187 -6.34 -4.90 -7.76
CA TYR A 187 -7.79 -5.02 -7.58
C TYR A 187 -8.14 -5.85 -6.34
N LEU A 188 -7.38 -6.91 -6.06
CA LEU A 188 -7.60 -7.75 -4.88
C LEU A 188 -7.30 -6.99 -3.57
N GLU A 189 -6.23 -6.19 -3.56
CA GLU A 189 -5.88 -5.34 -2.42
C GLU A 189 -6.87 -4.20 -2.22
N LEU A 190 -7.33 -3.58 -3.31
CA LEU A 190 -8.38 -2.56 -3.27
C LEU A 190 -9.68 -3.14 -2.69
N ALA A 191 -10.11 -4.32 -3.17
CA ALA A 191 -11.32 -4.99 -2.66
C ALA A 191 -11.24 -5.24 -1.14
N GLN A 192 -10.09 -5.73 -0.65
CA GLN A 192 -9.86 -5.91 0.78
C GLN A 192 -9.94 -4.58 1.54
N ALA A 193 -9.26 -3.54 1.06
CA ALA A 193 -9.22 -2.24 1.72
C ALA A 193 -10.60 -1.56 1.75
N GLU A 194 -11.40 -1.68 0.69
CA GLU A 194 -12.79 -1.19 0.66
C GLU A 194 -13.64 -1.94 1.68
N TYR A 195 -13.46 -3.26 1.78
CA TYR A 195 -14.18 -4.08 2.75
C TYR A 195 -13.85 -3.69 4.20
N LEU A 196 -12.56 -3.56 4.52
CA LEU A 196 -12.06 -3.15 5.84
C LEU A 196 -12.50 -1.71 6.20
N SER A 197 -12.74 -0.87 5.18
CA SER A 197 -13.25 0.49 5.35
C SER A 197 -14.79 0.57 5.30
N THR A 198 -15.49 -0.57 5.43
CA THR A 198 -16.97 -0.69 5.44
C THR A 198 -17.68 -0.34 4.12
N ASN A 199 -16.95 -0.15 3.02
CA ASN A 199 -17.49 0.06 1.68
C ASN A 199 -17.84 -1.28 1.00
N VAL A 200 -18.64 -2.10 1.67
CA VAL A 200 -18.88 -3.51 1.33
C VAL A 200 -19.38 -3.68 -0.11
N LYS A 201 -20.29 -2.81 -0.57
CA LYS A 201 -20.84 -2.90 -1.94
C LYS A 201 -19.75 -2.79 -3.01
N VAL A 202 -18.86 -1.82 -2.86
CA VAL A 202 -17.73 -1.61 -3.79
C VAL A 202 -16.75 -2.77 -3.72
N ALA A 203 -16.48 -3.26 -2.50
CA ALA A 203 -15.64 -4.44 -2.31
C ALA A 203 -16.17 -5.67 -3.05
N GLU A 204 -17.49 -5.93 -2.98
CA GLU A 204 -18.12 -7.04 -3.68
C GLU A 204 -18.01 -6.93 -5.20
N GLU A 205 -18.25 -5.74 -5.76
CA GLU A 205 -18.09 -5.47 -7.20
C GLU A 205 -16.66 -5.73 -7.66
N LEU A 206 -15.66 -5.31 -6.87
CA LEU A 206 -14.25 -5.57 -7.13
C LEU A 206 -13.90 -7.05 -7.02
N PHE A 207 -14.38 -7.75 -5.98
CA PHE A 207 -14.17 -9.20 -5.86
C PHE A 207 -14.74 -9.96 -7.04
N ASN A 208 -15.95 -9.60 -7.49
CA ASN A 208 -16.57 -10.22 -8.66
C ASN A 208 -15.73 -9.97 -9.91
N THR A 209 -15.23 -8.75 -10.10
CA THR A 209 -14.32 -8.42 -11.20
C THR A 209 -13.07 -9.30 -11.18
N VAL A 210 -12.41 -9.45 -10.01
CA VAL A 210 -11.23 -10.31 -9.87
C VAL A 210 -11.59 -11.77 -10.17
N ILE A 211 -12.69 -12.27 -9.61
CA ILE A 211 -13.17 -13.65 -9.82
C ILE A 211 -13.46 -13.90 -11.30
N GLU A 212 -14.05 -12.96 -12.02
CA GLU A 212 -14.30 -13.10 -13.46
C GLU A 212 -13.01 -13.12 -14.29
N LYS A 213 -11.99 -12.37 -13.86
CA LYS A 213 -10.73 -12.20 -14.61
C LYS A 213 -9.64 -13.21 -14.28
N VAL A 214 -9.73 -13.94 -13.16
CA VAL A 214 -8.70 -14.93 -12.80
C VAL A 214 -8.57 -16.04 -13.83
N ALA A 215 -7.32 -16.42 -14.12
CA ALA A 215 -6.99 -17.36 -15.18
C ALA A 215 -7.32 -18.82 -14.84
N ASN A 216 -7.34 -19.18 -13.55
CA ASN A 216 -7.55 -20.57 -13.12
C ASN A 216 -8.35 -20.71 -11.82
N GLU A 217 -8.88 -21.91 -11.60
CA GLU A 217 -9.71 -22.22 -10.43
C GLU A 217 -8.96 -22.16 -9.09
N LEU A 218 -7.64 -22.33 -9.06
CA LEU A 218 -6.86 -22.22 -7.82
C LEU A 218 -6.72 -20.76 -7.37
N GLU A 219 -6.54 -19.84 -8.31
CA GLU A 219 -6.57 -18.40 -8.04
C GLU A 219 -7.98 -17.99 -7.62
N ARG A 220 -9.02 -18.45 -8.32
CA ARG A 220 -10.43 -18.23 -7.94
C ARG A 220 -10.71 -18.69 -6.51
N ALA A 221 -10.28 -19.90 -6.17
CA ALA A 221 -10.38 -20.45 -4.82
C ALA A 221 -9.63 -19.60 -3.78
N SER A 222 -8.48 -19.02 -4.13
CA SER A 222 -7.73 -18.14 -3.22
C SER A 222 -8.49 -16.84 -2.93
N VAL A 223 -9.15 -16.26 -3.94
CA VAL A 223 -10.00 -15.08 -3.77
C VAL A 223 -11.21 -15.41 -2.87
N TYR A 224 -11.89 -16.53 -3.12
CA TYR A 224 -12.97 -16.96 -2.23
C TYR A 224 -12.50 -17.20 -0.80
N GLY A 225 -11.36 -17.87 -0.61
CA GLY A 225 -10.78 -18.10 0.71
C GLY A 225 -10.45 -16.81 1.45
N LEU A 226 -10.13 -15.73 0.74
CA LEU A 226 -9.95 -14.41 1.33
C LEU A 226 -11.29 -13.78 1.72
N LYS A 227 -12.31 -13.88 0.86
CA LYS A 227 -13.69 -13.44 1.20
C LYS A 227 -14.22 -14.13 2.47
N VAL A 228 -13.96 -15.43 2.63
CA VAL A 228 -14.32 -16.20 3.85
C VAL A 228 -13.76 -15.53 5.10
N ILE A 229 -12.46 -15.18 5.10
CA ILE A 229 -11.81 -14.53 6.24
C ILE A 229 -12.40 -13.14 6.50
N LEU A 230 -12.63 -12.35 5.45
CA LEU A 230 -13.17 -11.00 5.59
C LEU A 230 -14.61 -11.01 6.13
N TYR A 231 -15.46 -11.92 5.63
CA TYR A 231 -16.82 -12.10 6.11
C TYR A 231 -16.84 -12.51 7.58
N ALA A 232 -16.02 -13.48 7.96
CA ALA A 232 -15.89 -13.91 9.34
C ALA A 232 -15.41 -12.78 10.26
N GLY A 233 -14.44 -11.97 9.81
CA GLY A 233 -13.90 -10.85 10.57
C GLY A 233 -14.91 -9.77 10.95
N VAL A 234 -16.04 -9.69 10.24
CA VAL A 234 -17.14 -8.75 10.55
C VAL A 234 -18.41 -9.46 11.05
N GLY A 235 -18.31 -10.74 11.42
CA GLY A 235 -19.41 -11.52 11.98
C GLY A 235 -20.41 -12.11 10.97
N LYS A 236 -20.12 -12.04 9.66
CA LYS A 236 -20.94 -12.64 8.58
C LYS A 236 -20.61 -14.12 8.37
N TYR A 237 -20.78 -14.91 9.42
CA TYR A 237 -20.37 -16.32 9.43
C TYR A 237 -21.13 -17.17 8.42
N ALA A 238 -22.43 -16.92 8.22
CA ALA A 238 -23.23 -17.66 7.25
C ALA A 238 -22.68 -17.46 5.82
N GLU A 239 -22.45 -16.21 5.41
CA GLU A 239 -21.89 -15.89 4.11
C GLU A 239 -20.47 -16.44 3.93
N ALA A 240 -19.66 -16.43 5.00
CA ALA A 240 -18.34 -17.03 5.01
C ALA A 240 -18.43 -18.55 4.76
N VAL A 241 -19.32 -19.26 5.45
CA VAL A 241 -19.53 -20.70 5.26
C VAL A 241 -20.01 -21.01 3.84
N HIS A 242 -21.02 -20.31 3.37
CA HIS A 242 -21.54 -20.45 2.01
C HIS A 242 -20.45 -20.24 0.94
N THR A 243 -19.64 -19.20 1.11
CA THR A 243 -18.56 -18.87 0.18
C THR A 243 -17.47 -19.94 0.18
N GLY A 244 -17.08 -20.44 1.35
CA GLY A 244 -16.08 -21.50 1.48
C GLY A 244 -16.55 -22.82 0.88
N ILE A 245 -17.79 -23.23 1.14
CA ILE A 245 -18.38 -24.45 0.55
C ILE A 245 -18.47 -24.33 -0.98
N HIS A 246 -18.91 -23.19 -1.51
CA HIS A 246 -18.92 -22.97 -2.95
C HIS A 246 -17.51 -23.10 -3.55
N ALA A 247 -16.49 -22.51 -2.92
CA ALA A 247 -15.12 -22.59 -3.41
C ALA A 247 -14.60 -24.04 -3.42
N LEU A 248 -14.89 -24.79 -2.37
CA LEU A 248 -14.56 -26.22 -2.27
C LEU A 248 -15.27 -27.05 -3.33
N GLU A 249 -16.54 -26.75 -3.63
CA GLU A 249 -17.30 -27.46 -4.66
C GLU A 249 -16.66 -27.31 -6.04
N LYS A 250 -16.17 -26.11 -6.39
CA LYS A 250 -15.43 -25.87 -7.64
C LYS A 250 -14.12 -26.65 -7.71
N LEU A 251 -13.52 -26.97 -6.57
CA LEU A 251 -12.37 -27.87 -6.47
C LEU A 251 -12.76 -29.35 -6.38
N GLY A 252 -14.05 -29.69 -6.42
CA GLY A 252 -14.55 -31.06 -6.41
C GLY A 252 -14.84 -31.63 -5.02
N ILE A 253 -14.79 -30.81 -3.97
CA ILE A 253 -15.15 -31.20 -2.60
C ILE A 253 -16.58 -30.73 -2.32
N ARG A 254 -17.50 -31.67 -2.14
CA ARG A 254 -18.90 -31.36 -1.82
C ARG A 254 -19.13 -31.50 -0.32
N LEU A 255 -19.45 -30.38 0.32
CA LEU A 255 -19.86 -30.34 1.72
C LEU A 255 -21.33 -29.91 1.81
N PRO A 256 -22.17 -30.62 2.58
CA PRO A 256 -23.53 -30.17 2.84
C PRO A 256 -23.49 -28.91 3.70
N LEU A 257 -24.26 -27.89 3.32
CA LEU A 257 -24.41 -26.67 4.10
C LEU A 257 -25.04 -26.93 5.47
N TYR A 258 -25.96 -27.89 5.53
CA TYR A 258 -26.62 -28.35 6.75
C TYR A 258 -26.36 -29.86 6.90
N PRO A 259 -25.22 -30.25 7.50
CA PRO A 259 -24.85 -31.65 7.64
C PRO A 259 -25.83 -32.42 8.53
N THR A 260 -26.21 -33.62 8.11
CA THR A 260 -27.02 -34.55 8.89
C THR A 260 -26.15 -35.51 9.69
N LYS A 261 -26.73 -36.21 10.67
CA LYS A 261 -26.01 -37.27 11.42
C LYS A 261 -25.39 -38.34 10.51
N ALA A 262 -26.04 -38.64 9.38
CA ALA A 262 -25.53 -39.62 8.42
C ALA A 262 -24.23 -39.12 7.74
N ASP A 263 -24.15 -37.83 7.42
CA ASP A 263 -22.96 -37.21 6.84
C ASP A 263 -21.77 -37.31 7.81
N TYR A 264 -21.99 -37.01 9.09
CA TYR A 264 -20.96 -37.17 10.12
C TYR A 264 -20.47 -38.61 10.25
N VAL A 265 -21.37 -39.60 10.27
CA VAL A 265 -20.99 -41.02 10.36
C VAL A 265 -20.19 -41.45 9.13
N LYS A 266 -20.58 -41.02 7.94
CA LYS A 266 -19.86 -41.30 6.69
C LYS A 266 -18.42 -40.76 6.76
N GLU A 267 -18.24 -39.49 7.10
CA GLU A 267 -16.90 -38.88 7.19
C GLU A 267 -16.05 -39.50 8.30
N LEU A 268 -16.65 -39.86 9.44
CA LEU A 268 -15.96 -40.57 10.51
C LEU A 268 -15.46 -41.96 10.09
N LEU A 269 -16.24 -42.70 9.31
CA LEU A 269 -15.83 -44.00 8.76
C LEU A 269 -14.71 -43.85 7.73
N LEU A 270 -14.78 -42.85 6.84
CA LEU A 270 -13.71 -42.52 5.89
C LEU A 270 -12.40 -42.19 6.62
N TYR A 271 -12.47 -41.33 7.65
CA TYR A 271 -11.33 -41.02 8.50
C TYR A 271 -10.72 -42.29 9.12
N LYS A 272 -11.54 -43.14 9.76
CA LYS A 272 -11.06 -44.40 10.36
C LYS A 272 -10.41 -45.32 9.35
N TRP A 273 -10.94 -45.38 8.14
CA TRP A 273 -10.35 -46.17 7.05
C TRP A 273 -8.97 -45.64 6.64
N HIS A 274 -8.83 -44.32 6.43
CA HIS A 274 -7.56 -43.70 6.05
C HIS A 274 -6.49 -43.75 7.15
N MET A 275 -6.90 -43.80 8.42
CA MET A 275 -6.02 -43.97 9.57
C MET A 275 -5.77 -45.44 9.94
N ARG A 276 -6.37 -46.40 9.23
CA ARG A 276 -6.14 -47.81 9.51
C ARG A 276 -4.66 -48.13 9.35
N ASN A 277 -4.08 -48.74 10.37
CA ASN A 277 -2.66 -49.12 10.44
C ASN A 277 -1.68 -47.94 10.43
N LYS A 278 -2.12 -46.72 10.75
CA LYS A 278 -1.25 -45.56 10.98
C LYS A 278 -1.33 -45.18 12.45
N ARG A 279 -0.19 -45.05 13.11
CA ARG A 279 -0.11 -44.46 14.44
C ARG A 279 0.10 -42.96 14.32
N ILE A 280 -0.15 -42.23 15.40
CA ILE A 280 -0.03 -40.77 15.42
C ILE A 280 1.42 -40.37 15.13
N GLU A 281 2.39 -41.12 15.64
CA GLU A 281 3.83 -40.90 15.43
C GLU A 281 4.24 -41.10 13.97
N ASP A 282 3.48 -41.86 13.18
CA ASP A 282 3.80 -42.08 11.77
C ASP A 282 3.37 -40.87 10.90
N LEU A 283 2.51 -39.98 11.42
CA LEU A 283 1.96 -38.84 10.67
C LEU A 283 3.00 -37.75 10.39
N ILE A 284 3.96 -37.54 11.30
CA ILE A 284 5.04 -36.55 11.11
C ILE A 284 6.00 -36.94 9.98
N HIS A 285 6.03 -38.23 9.62
CA HIS A 285 6.88 -38.76 8.56
C HIS A 285 6.18 -38.85 7.20
N LEU A 286 4.91 -38.43 7.11
CA LEU A 286 4.21 -38.39 5.83
C LEU A 286 4.90 -37.39 4.89
N PRO A 287 4.98 -37.71 3.59
CA PRO A 287 5.55 -36.80 2.61
C PRO A 287 4.75 -35.49 2.57
N GLU A 288 5.45 -34.40 2.31
CA GLU A 288 4.81 -33.10 2.09
C GLU A 288 3.83 -33.23 0.91
N MET A 289 2.61 -32.75 1.10
CA MET A 289 1.61 -32.72 0.02
C MET A 289 2.17 -31.87 -1.12
N THR A 290 2.34 -32.40 -2.34
CA THR A 290 2.90 -31.63 -3.47
C THR A 290 1.85 -31.14 -4.46
N ASP A 291 0.66 -31.76 -4.46
CA ASP A 291 -0.43 -31.40 -5.36
C ASP A 291 -1.00 -30.02 -5.01
N PRO A 292 -0.97 -29.03 -5.94
CA PRO A 292 -1.39 -27.66 -5.66
C PRO A 292 -2.89 -27.53 -5.41
N LYS A 293 -3.71 -28.41 -6.01
CA LYS A 293 -5.16 -28.43 -5.81
C LYS A 293 -5.50 -28.95 -4.42
N GLN A 294 -4.87 -30.04 -3.99
CA GLN A 294 -5.04 -30.60 -2.65
C GLN A 294 -4.55 -29.62 -1.58
N ARG A 295 -3.42 -28.92 -1.80
CA ARG A 295 -2.95 -27.85 -0.90
C ARG A 295 -3.99 -26.75 -0.75
N LYS A 296 -4.59 -26.31 -1.86
CA LYS A 296 -5.62 -25.27 -1.86
C LYS A 296 -6.91 -25.72 -1.15
N ILE A 297 -7.32 -26.97 -1.35
CA ILE A 297 -8.46 -27.57 -0.63
C ILE A 297 -8.18 -27.57 0.87
N ALA A 298 -7.01 -28.04 1.30
CA ALA A 298 -6.64 -28.08 2.71
C ALA A 298 -6.61 -26.68 3.34
N GLU A 299 -6.01 -25.71 2.65
CA GLU A 299 -6.00 -24.30 3.07
C GLU A 299 -7.42 -23.74 3.25
N LEU A 300 -8.32 -23.99 2.30
CA LEU A 300 -9.72 -23.55 2.40
C LEU A 300 -10.46 -24.22 3.55
N LEU A 301 -10.27 -25.52 3.76
CA LEU A 301 -10.86 -26.25 4.88
C LEU A 301 -10.38 -25.69 6.24
N THR A 302 -9.09 -25.38 6.38
CA THR A 302 -8.55 -24.77 7.60
C THR A 302 -9.13 -23.37 7.85
N ARG A 303 -9.30 -22.56 6.80
CA ARG A 303 -9.96 -21.26 6.94
C ARG A 303 -11.41 -21.42 7.35
N LEU A 304 -12.14 -22.34 6.73
CA LEU A 304 -13.54 -22.59 7.02
C LEU A 304 -13.74 -23.09 8.46
N SER A 305 -12.87 -23.98 8.94
CA SER A 305 -12.97 -24.51 10.31
C SER A 305 -12.82 -23.43 11.37
N ALA A 306 -11.97 -22.42 11.13
CA ALA A 306 -11.79 -21.29 12.05
C ALA A 306 -13.02 -20.37 12.12
N VAL A 307 -13.88 -20.36 11.11
CA VAL A 307 -15.10 -19.54 11.04
C VAL A 307 -16.28 -20.22 11.73
N THR A 308 -16.27 -21.55 11.79
CA THR A 308 -17.38 -22.38 12.32
C THR A 308 -17.20 -22.82 13.76
N MET A 309 -16.05 -22.53 14.39
CA MET A 309 -15.78 -22.78 15.81
C MET A 309 -16.19 -21.57 16.65
#